data_AF-A0A3C0DX07-F1
#
_entry.id   AF-A0A3C0DX07-F1
#
_cell.length_a   1.000
_cell.length_b   1.000
_cell.length_c   1.000
_cell.angle_alpha   90.00
_cell.angle_beta   90.00
_cell.angle_gamma   90.00
#
_symmetry.space_group_name_H-M   'P 1'
#
loop_
_entity.id
_entity.type
_entity.pdbx_description
1 polymer ?
#
loop_
_entity_poly.entity_id
_entity_poly.type
_entity_poly.pdbx_seq_one_letter_code
_entity_poly.pdbx_strand_id
1 'polypeptide(L)'
;TNPDADNYDPAANNDDGSCIVSGCTNPLGDNYNPDANNDDGSCVATGCTYAGADNYDPVYTEESGECVFSGCTDASAENYVAFANNDDGSCIFEPCTGESACPFDANGDGEIGSADLLEFLVAFGAACSDL
;
A
#
# COMPACT_ATOMS: atom_id res chain seq x y z
N THR A 1 -18.25 -40.33 -15.15
CA THR A 1 -16.97 -41.04 -15.39
C THR A 1 -15.97 -40.04 -15.95
N ASN A 2 -15.13 -39.48 -15.09
CA ASN A 2 -14.17 -38.46 -15.49
C ASN A 2 -12.76 -39.08 -15.65
N PRO A 3 -12.20 -39.18 -16.86
CA PRO A 3 -10.85 -39.71 -17.08
C PRO A 3 -9.73 -38.82 -16.51
N ASP A 4 -10.02 -37.56 -16.22
CA ASP A 4 -9.08 -36.61 -15.63
C ASP A 4 -9.16 -36.58 -14.08
N ALA A 5 -10.01 -37.42 -13.46
CA ALA A 5 -10.09 -37.55 -12.01
C ALA A 5 -8.98 -38.46 -11.46
N ASP A 6 -8.48 -38.14 -10.26
CA ASP A 6 -7.42 -38.89 -9.58
C ASP A 6 -7.85 -40.33 -9.26
N ASN A 7 -9.15 -40.54 -9.03
CA ASN A 7 -9.75 -41.84 -8.78
C ASN A 7 -10.46 -42.41 -10.02
N TYR A 8 -9.99 -42.07 -11.23
CA TYR A 8 -10.57 -42.61 -12.46
C TYR A 8 -10.63 -44.15 -12.47
N ASP A 9 -11.82 -44.68 -12.70
CA ASP A 9 -12.07 -46.10 -12.94
C ASP A 9 -12.62 -46.31 -14.36
N PRO A 10 -11.90 -47.02 -15.25
CA PRO A 10 -12.38 -47.31 -16.61
C PRO A 10 -13.59 -48.24 -16.67
N ALA A 11 -13.91 -48.96 -15.59
CA ALA A 11 -15.11 -49.80 -15.48
C ALA A 11 -16.34 -49.03 -14.99
N ALA A 12 -16.15 -47.83 -14.43
CA ALA A 12 -17.26 -46.97 -14.07
C ALA A 12 -18.04 -46.58 -15.34
N ASN A 13 -19.36 -46.70 -15.29
CA ASN A 13 -20.27 -46.41 -16.40
C ASN A 13 -21.38 -45.40 -16.03
N ASN A 14 -21.39 -44.93 -14.79
CA ASN A 14 -22.27 -43.89 -14.27
C ASN A 14 -21.44 -42.90 -13.46
N ASP A 15 -21.83 -41.63 -13.48
CA ASP A 15 -21.26 -40.62 -12.60
C ASP A 15 -22.04 -40.61 -11.28
N ASP A 16 -21.35 -40.92 -10.18
CA ASP A 16 -21.91 -40.92 -8.84
C ASP A 16 -21.44 -39.70 -8.01
N GLY A 17 -20.75 -38.75 -8.65
CA GLY A 17 -20.20 -37.56 -8.00
C GLY A 17 -19.00 -37.84 -7.09
N SER A 18 -18.43 -39.05 -7.11
CA SER A 18 -17.26 -39.41 -6.29
C SER A 18 -15.91 -39.02 -6.92
N CYS A 19 -15.91 -38.39 -8.09
CA CYS A 19 -14.68 -37.99 -8.78
C CYS A 19 -13.85 -37.07 -7.88
N ILE A 20 -12.59 -37.40 -7.64
CA ILE A 20 -11.61 -36.58 -6.93
C ILE A 20 -10.80 -35.83 -7.98
N VAL A 21 -10.76 -34.51 -7.88
CA VAL A 21 -9.95 -33.66 -8.72
C VAL A 21 -9.05 -32.85 -7.80
N SER A 22 -7.77 -33.18 -7.81
CA SER A 22 -6.74 -32.44 -7.07
C SER A 22 -6.37 -31.15 -7.79
N GLY A 23 -6.15 -30.10 -7.01
CA GLY A 23 -5.67 -28.80 -7.50
C GLY A 23 -5.90 -27.72 -6.46
N CYS A 24 -5.52 -26.48 -6.80
CA CYS A 24 -5.77 -25.36 -5.89
C CYS A 24 -7.27 -25.11 -5.74
N THR A 25 -7.80 -25.26 -4.52
CA THR A 25 -9.20 -25.00 -4.20
C THR A 25 -9.44 -23.58 -3.66
N ASN A 26 -8.38 -22.83 -3.38
CA ASN A 26 -8.48 -21.44 -2.92
C ASN A 26 -8.82 -20.50 -4.09
N PRO A 27 -9.97 -19.81 -4.08
CA PRO A 27 -10.37 -18.90 -5.17
C PRO A 27 -9.49 -17.65 -5.28
N LEU A 28 -8.65 -17.37 -4.28
CA LEU A 28 -7.63 -16.31 -4.33
C LEU A 28 -6.29 -16.78 -4.91
N GLY A 29 -6.15 -18.07 -5.22
CA GLY A 29 -4.94 -18.60 -5.84
C GLY A 29 -4.87 -18.28 -7.34
N ASP A 30 -3.68 -17.90 -7.82
CA ASP A 30 -3.39 -17.65 -9.23
C ASP A 30 -3.60 -18.90 -10.10
N ASN A 31 -3.42 -20.08 -9.50
CA ASN A 31 -3.65 -21.38 -10.11
C ASN A 31 -4.94 -22.06 -9.62
N TYR A 32 -5.93 -21.28 -9.15
CA TYR A 32 -7.23 -21.80 -8.75
C TYR A 32 -7.84 -22.68 -9.84
N ASN A 33 -8.22 -23.90 -9.46
CA ASN A 33 -8.94 -24.83 -10.31
C ASN A 33 -10.40 -24.94 -9.83
N PRO A 34 -11.38 -24.41 -10.58
CA PRO A 34 -12.78 -24.46 -10.17
C PRO A 34 -13.37 -25.88 -10.14
N ASP A 35 -12.73 -26.83 -10.83
CA ASP A 35 -13.14 -28.23 -10.84
C ASP A 35 -12.47 -29.04 -9.71
N ALA A 36 -11.46 -28.47 -9.02
CA ALA A 36 -10.80 -29.13 -7.92
C ALA A 36 -11.71 -29.20 -6.68
N ASN A 37 -11.79 -30.39 -6.10
CA ASN A 37 -12.53 -30.65 -4.85
C ASN A 37 -11.64 -31.24 -3.75
N ASN A 38 -10.36 -31.44 -4.05
CA ASN A 38 -9.33 -31.86 -3.13
C ASN A 38 -8.15 -30.90 -3.26
N ASP A 39 -7.82 -30.20 -2.17
CA ASP A 39 -6.64 -29.33 -2.15
C ASP A 39 -5.37 -30.17 -2.15
N ASP A 40 -4.51 -29.95 -3.13
CA ASP A 40 -3.24 -30.63 -3.27
C ASP A 40 -2.06 -29.84 -2.69
N GLY A 41 -2.34 -28.66 -2.10
CA GLY A 41 -1.31 -27.76 -1.57
C GLY A 41 -0.50 -27.07 -2.67
N SER A 42 -0.92 -27.15 -3.94
CA SER A 42 -0.26 -26.45 -5.04
C SER A 42 -0.67 -24.98 -5.14
N CYS A 43 -1.61 -24.49 -4.32
CA CYS A 43 -2.07 -23.11 -4.37
C CYS A 43 -0.90 -22.12 -4.30
N VAL A 44 -0.81 -21.29 -5.33
CA VAL A 44 0.07 -20.14 -5.42
C VAL A 44 -0.82 -18.91 -5.37
N ALA A 45 -0.50 -17.95 -4.50
CA ALA A 45 -1.18 -16.66 -4.48
C ALA A 45 -0.14 -15.56 -4.43
N THR A 46 -0.19 -14.66 -5.40
CA THR A 46 0.73 -13.53 -5.51
C THR A 46 0.16 -12.30 -4.81
N GLY A 47 0.91 -11.75 -3.86
CA GLY A 47 0.53 -10.56 -3.12
C GLY A 47 1.64 -10.09 -2.19
N CYS A 48 1.30 -9.33 -1.16
CA CYS A 48 2.31 -8.83 -0.24
C CYS A 48 2.65 -9.86 0.83
N THR A 49 3.91 -10.30 0.87
CA THR A 49 4.43 -11.32 1.81
C THR A 49 5.17 -10.71 3.01
N TYR A 50 5.43 -9.40 2.99
CA TYR A 50 6.09 -8.70 4.08
C TYR A 50 5.12 -8.41 5.22
N ALA A 51 5.27 -9.11 6.36
CA ALA A 51 4.42 -8.98 7.54
C ALA A 51 4.31 -7.56 8.15
N GLY A 52 5.18 -6.62 7.73
CA GLY A 52 5.14 -5.22 8.14
C GLY A 52 4.38 -4.30 7.17
N ALA A 53 3.84 -4.82 6.08
CA ALA A 53 3.04 -4.05 5.13
C ALA A 53 1.56 -4.00 5.54
N ASP A 54 0.87 -2.94 5.16
CA ASP A 54 -0.55 -2.73 5.47
C ASP A 54 -1.47 -3.71 4.74
N ASN A 55 -1.05 -4.17 3.56
CA ASN A 55 -1.77 -5.15 2.74
C ASN A 55 -1.19 -6.56 2.84
N TYR A 56 -0.42 -6.85 3.89
CA TYR A 56 0.07 -8.21 4.16
C TYR A 56 -1.09 -9.19 4.36
N ASP A 57 -1.03 -10.32 3.67
CA ASP A 57 -1.90 -11.46 3.94
C ASP A 57 -1.05 -12.75 3.95
N PRO A 58 -1.10 -13.57 5.03
CA PRO A 58 -0.39 -14.84 5.07
C PRO A 58 -0.85 -15.87 4.02
N VAL A 59 -1.95 -15.64 3.29
CA VAL A 59 -2.33 -16.52 2.17
C VAL A 59 -1.40 -16.38 0.97
N TYR A 60 -0.70 -15.26 0.83
CA TYR A 60 0.21 -15.04 -0.29
C TYR A 60 1.50 -15.83 -0.10
N THR A 61 1.84 -16.61 -1.11
CA THR A 61 3.04 -17.45 -1.14
C THR A 61 4.13 -16.88 -2.05
N GLU A 62 3.78 -15.91 -2.91
CA GLU A 62 4.68 -15.24 -3.82
C GLU A 62 4.54 -13.71 -3.68
N GLU A 63 5.69 -13.02 -3.77
CA GLU A 63 5.76 -11.57 -3.57
C GLU A 63 5.38 -10.82 -4.86
N SER A 64 4.37 -9.94 -4.78
CA SER A 64 3.90 -9.14 -5.91
C SER A 64 4.76 -7.90 -6.19
N GLY A 65 5.48 -7.40 -5.18
CA GLY A 65 6.16 -6.10 -5.24
C GLY A 65 5.23 -4.89 -5.04
N GLU A 66 3.95 -5.13 -4.81
CA GLU A 66 2.90 -4.11 -4.60
C GLU A 66 2.52 -3.99 -3.10
N CYS A 67 3.48 -4.21 -2.20
CA CYS A 67 3.29 -4.01 -0.77
C CYS A 67 3.07 -2.54 -0.43
N VAL A 68 2.12 -2.26 0.44
CA VAL A 68 1.80 -0.92 0.92
C VAL A 68 2.46 -0.73 2.29
N PHE A 69 3.28 0.30 2.42
CA PHE A 69 3.86 0.72 3.68
C PHE A 69 3.45 2.15 3.94
N SER A 70 2.55 2.33 4.92
CA SER A 70 2.12 3.64 5.36
C SER A 70 3.17 4.35 6.21
N GLY A 71 3.29 5.65 6.01
CA GLY A 71 4.14 6.54 6.80
C GLY A 71 4.41 7.83 6.05
N CYS A 72 5.13 8.76 6.69
CA CYS A 72 5.48 10.00 6.00
C CYS A 72 6.41 9.74 4.81
N THR A 73 5.95 10.12 3.61
CA THR A 73 6.71 9.95 2.35
C THR A 73 7.57 11.15 1.97
N ASP A 74 7.42 12.27 2.69
CA ASP A 74 8.16 13.51 2.43
C ASP A 74 9.54 13.47 3.11
N ALA A 75 10.60 13.51 2.31
CA ALA A 75 11.98 13.48 2.80
C ALA A 75 12.41 14.74 3.59
N SER A 76 11.59 15.80 3.59
CA SER A 76 11.80 17.00 4.38
C SER A 76 11.13 16.95 5.77
N ALA A 77 10.28 15.95 6.03
CA ALA A 77 9.66 15.77 7.34
C ALA A 77 10.62 15.12 8.35
N GLU A 78 10.44 15.43 9.63
CA GLU A 78 11.23 14.87 10.73
C GLU A 78 11.02 13.37 10.92
N ASN A 79 9.82 12.89 10.63
CA ASN A 79 9.43 11.48 10.75
C ASN A 79 9.36 10.78 9.38
N TYR A 80 10.13 11.23 8.39
CA TYR A 80 10.25 10.58 7.09
C TYR A 80 10.56 9.09 7.22
N VAL A 81 9.80 8.25 6.53
CA VAL A 81 9.99 6.80 6.45
C VAL A 81 10.43 6.43 5.05
N ALA A 82 11.70 6.07 4.89
CA ALA A 82 12.32 5.85 3.57
C ALA A 82 11.69 4.74 2.71
N PHE A 83 11.01 3.78 3.35
CA PHE A 83 10.32 2.68 2.67
C PHE A 83 8.80 2.89 2.59
N ALA A 84 8.27 3.99 3.13
CA ALA A 84 6.86 4.31 2.97
C ALA A 84 6.58 4.66 1.50
N ASN A 85 5.55 4.05 0.95
CA ASN A 85 5.07 4.31 -0.41
C ASN A 85 3.59 4.76 -0.42
N ASN A 86 3.00 4.89 0.76
CA ASN A 86 1.68 5.44 0.96
C ASN A 86 1.76 6.49 2.07
N ASP A 87 1.47 7.75 1.74
CA ASP A 87 1.44 8.82 2.73
C ASP A 87 0.19 8.67 3.61
N ASP A 88 0.39 8.51 4.91
CA ASP A 88 -0.67 8.41 5.91
C ASP A 88 -1.05 9.76 6.53
N GLY A 89 -0.42 10.85 6.06
CA GLY A 89 -0.63 12.20 6.59
C GLY A 89 -0.02 12.41 7.97
N SER A 90 0.85 11.50 8.43
CA SER A 90 1.54 11.63 9.72
C SER A 90 2.74 12.54 9.68
N CYS A 91 3.11 13.12 8.52
CA CYS A 91 4.30 13.94 8.38
C CYS A 91 4.35 15.07 9.42
N ILE A 92 5.42 15.09 10.19
CA ILE A 92 5.76 16.11 11.17
C ILE A 92 6.80 17.00 10.50
N PHE A 93 6.40 18.23 10.24
CA PHE A 93 7.32 19.28 9.84
C PHE A 93 7.60 20.13 11.08
N GLU A 94 8.87 20.51 11.28
CA GLU A 94 9.22 21.51 12.29
C GLU A 94 8.32 22.73 12.07
N PRO A 95 7.61 23.23 13.11
CA PRO A 95 6.83 24.45 12.97
C PRO A 95 7.73 25.57 12.48
N CYS A 96 7.23 26.39 11.55
CA CYS A 96 7.93 27.53 10.95
C CYS A 96 8.27 28.59 12.02
N THR A 97 9.18 28.31 12.95
CA THR A 97 9.55 29.26 14.00
C THR A 97 10.77 30.05 13.52
N GLY A 98 10.55 30.81 12.44
CA GLY A 98 11.51 31.79 11.92
C GLY A 98 11.75 31.75 10.42
N GLU A 99 12.11 32.92 9.89
CA GLU A 99 12.41 33.27 8.50
C GLU A 99 13.37 32.28 7.78
N SER A 100 14.25 31.60 8.52
CA SER A 100 15.25 30.69 7.93
C SER A 100 14.70 29.29 7.62
N ALA A 101 13.60 28.88 8.25
CA ALA A 101 12.96 27.58 8.01
C ALA A 101 11.83 27.70 6.98
N CYS A 102 11.07 28.80 7.06
CA CYS A 102 9.98 29.11 6.13
C CYS A 102 10.10 30.56 5.66
N PRO A 103 10.76 30.81 4.50
CA PRO A 103 11.01 32.16 4.00
C PRO A 103 9.76 32.98 3.65
N PHE A 104 8.58 32.39 3.76
CA PHE A 104 7.28 32.99 3.45
C PHE A 104 6.34 33.10 4.66
N ASP A 105 6.78 32.66 5.85
CA ASP A 105 6.13 33.00 7.12
C ASP A 105 6.72 34.34 7.57
N ALA A 106 6.09 35.42 7.11
CA ALA A 106 6.61 36.78 7.23
C ALA A 106 6.29 37.39 8.60
N ASN A 107 5.29 36.85 9.32
CA ASN A 107 4.91 37.34 10.64
C ASN A 107 5.44 36.45 11.78
N GLY A 108 6.03 35.29 11.46
CA GLY A 108 6.64 34.35 12.39
C GLY A 108 5.62 33.59 13.24
N ASP A 109 4.39 33.38 12.73
CA ASP A 109 3.31 32.73 13.46
C ASP A 109 3.28 31.20 13.31
N GLY A 110 4.15 30.64 12.46
CA GLY A 110 4.27 29.20 12.24
C GLY A 110 3.46 28.67 11.05
N GLU A 111 2.71 29.51 10.35
CA GLU A 111 1.87 29.14 9.21
C GLU A 111 2.22 29.97 7.97
N ILE A 112 1.98 29.44 6.76
CA ILE A 112 2.06 30.24 5.53
C ILE A 112 0.63 30.52 5.06
N GLY A 113 0.17 31.74 5.27
CA GLY A 113 -1.22 32.12 5.06
C GLY A 113 -1.44 33.46 4.40
N SER A 114 -2.71 33.88 4.38
CA SER A 114 -3.07 35.20 3.87
C SER A 114 -2.57 36.34 4.78
N ALA A 115 -2.28 36.05 6.05
CA ALA A 115 -1.68 37.01 6.97
C ALA A 115 -0.26 37.39 6.51
N ASP A 116 0.57 36.42 6.12
CA ASP A 116 1.92 36.65 5.58
C ASP A 116 1.88 37.40 4.26
N LEU A 117 0.94 37.04 3.39
CA LEU A 117 0.73 37.77 2.14
C LEU A 117 0.35 39.23 2.42
N LEU A 118 -0.45 39.50 3.44
CA LEU A 118 -0.81 40.86 3.82
C LEU A 118 0.39 41.61 4.41
N GLU A 119 1.21 40.97 5.25
CA GLU A 119 2.49 41.52 5.76
C GLU A 119 3.39 41.93 4.58
N PHE A 120 3.56 41.04 3.61
CA PHE A 120 4.31 41.31 2.38
C PHE A 120 3.72 42.50 1.60
N LEU A 121 2.40 42.54 1.42
CA LEU A 121 1.74 43.62 0.67
C LEU A 121 1.79 44.96 1.39
N VAL A 122 1.85 44.98 2.72
CA VAL A 122 2.07 46.20 3.53
C VAL A 122 3.48 46.74 3.28
N ALA A 123 4.48 45.87 3.23
CA ALA A 123 5.88 46.23 2.97
C ALA A 123 6.19 46.42 1.46
N PHE A 124 5.27 46.03 0.56
CA PHE A 124 5.53 46.01 -0.88
C PHE A 124 5.82 47.41 -1.42
N GLY A 125 7.05 47.62 -1.85
CA GLY A 125 7.53 48.90 -2.37
C GLY A 125 8.03 49.90 -1.31
N ALA A 126 8.06 49.52 -0.03
CA ALA A 126 8.75 50.26 1.01
C ALA A 126 10.28 50.17 0.84
N ALA A 127 11.01 51.23 1.17
CA ALA A 127 12.46 51.16 1.26
C ALA A 127 12.86 50.48 2.57
N CYS A 128 13.92 49.65 2.57
CA CYS A 128 14.41 49.00 3.79
C CYS A 128 14.85 49.97 4.90
N SER A 129 15.01 51.27 4.60
CA SER A 129 15.27 52.31 5.61
C SER A 129 14.04 52.72 6.41
N ASP A 130 12.85 52.33 5.94
CA ASP A 130 11.55 52.74 6.48
C ASP A 130 10.81 51.58 7.18
N LEU A 131 11.48 50.42 7.30
CA LEU A 131 11.08 49.22 8.05
C LEU A 131 11.95 49.10 9.31
#